data_AF-X0GMS3-F1
#
_entry.id   AF-X0GMS3-F1
#
_cell.length_a   1.000
_cell.length_b   1.000
_cell.length_c   1.000
_cell.angle_alpha   90.00
_cell.angle_beta   90.00
_cell.angle_gamma   90.00
#
_symmetry.space_group_name_H-M   'P 1'
#
loop_
_entity.id
_entity.type
_entity.pdbx_description
1 polymer ?
#
loop_
_entity_poly.entity_id
_entity_poly.type
_entity_poly.pdbx_seq_one_letter_code
_entity_poly.pdbx_strand_id
1 'polypeptide(L)'
;MRFTAHVLATLTAFWITTATPVALPQGNGGGADSCRTEPLTKATWTSLKVDDFLAAAEANLTTNNVQGLASSLGAPNFFCGLDQFCNAGQPCLPVSLPGWYALVAIQNYNSYMNSLNSAVNFAASIMSLEMPAVIADFWPTPVDDVTPMKDVYSMITLGLSVVPFTGAMAKAAAVPKAVVSFLSGQLKPPVPPNLFVKWSDVGVSISSAVKDYHAAIANSLKDTLNAEIQDATSGINSLLVGGEFLGVAQNFTQADMQANIIESMKLRSIALALQGQKAFIYRGEGCFNSNNDASKFCATVNGVEMQYELRIGDEERVDIAQIIVDKYGISKETFLQGPSTCFDEHKVQLFTPDILPVNPGAPCIFNLPVCTFNAETFPGRTIQENCRLQDIDV
;
A
#
# COMPACT_ATOMS: atom_id res chain seq x y z
N MET A 1 24.21 60.88 -0.96
CA MET A 1 24.58 59.66 -1.70
C MET A 1 23.57 58.58 -1.37
N ARG A 2 22.64 58.32 -2.29
CA ARG A 2 21.66 57.22 -2.21
C ARG A 2 22.11 56.17 -3.24
N PHE A 3 22.43 54.96 -2.80
CA PHE A 3 22.66 53.83 -3.68
C PHE A 3 21.40 52.97 -3.71
N THR A 4 20.65 53.06 -4.80
CA THR A 4 19.59 52.13 -5.17
C THR A 4 20.22 50.93 -5.86
N ALA A 5 20.18 49.76 -5.23
CA ALA A 5 20.51 48.50 -5.87
C ALA A 5 19.24 47.91 -6.52
N HIS A 6 19.21 47.87 -7.84
CA HIS A 6 18.20 47.12 -8.60
C HIS A 6 18.70 45.69 -8.77
N VAL A 7 18.07 44.74 -8.06
CA VAL A 7 18.27 43.31 -8.30
C VAL A 7 17.29 42.91 -9.41
N LEU A 8 17.82 42.69 -10.61
CA LEU A 8 17.11 42.03 -11.71
C LEU A 8 17.01 40.53 -11.37
N ALA A 9 15.82 40.06 -10.98
CA ALA A 9 15.54 38.64 -10.88
C ALA A 9 15.21 38.09 -12.27
N THR A 10 16.18 37.47 -12.93
CA THR A 10 15.95 36.68 -14.15
C THR A 10 15.25 35.38 -13.77
N LEU A 11 13.95 35.31 -14.02
CA LEU A 11 13.16 34.07 -14.05
C LEU A 11 13.65 33.20 -15.21
N THR A 12 14.62 32.32 -14.95
CA THR A 12 14.85 31.17 -15.82
C THR A 12 13.73 30.18 -15.57
N ALA A 13 12.76 30.15 -16.48
CA ALA A 13 11.79 29.07 -16.57
C ALA A 13 12.54 27.76 -16.85
N PHE A 14 12.76 26.96 -15.80
CA PHE A 14 13.11 25.56 -15.94
C PHE A 14 11.91 24.85 -16.55
N TRP A 15 11.96 24.60 -17.85
CA TRP A 15 11.11 23.61 -18.48
C TRP A 15 11.48 22.26 -17.87
N ILE A 16 10.63 21.76 -16.98
CA ILE A 16 10.67 20.37 -16.55
C ILE A 16 10.26 19.56 -17.78
N THR A 17 11.23 19.13 -18.57
CA THR A 17 11.01 18.11 -19.60
C THR A 17 10.58 16.84 -18.89
N THR A 18 9.28 16.55 -18.92
CA THR A 18 8.75 15.23 -18.60
C THR A 18 9.39 14.25 -19.59
N ALA A 19 10.37 13.48 -19.13
CA ALA A 19 10.99 12.43 -19.92
C ALA A 19 9.92 11.36 -20.19
N THR A 20 9.27 11.43 -21.35
CA THR A 20 8.49 10.31 -21.86
C THR A 20 9.47 9.20 -22.23
N PRO A 21 9.37 7.98 -21.69
CA PRO A 21 10.19 6.86 -22.12
C PRO A 21 9.80 6.49 -23.56
N VAL A 22 10.50 7.07 -24.54
CA VAL A 22 10.41 6.62 -25.93
C VAL A 22 11.39 5.47 -26.06
N ALA A 23 10.88 4.26 -26.31
CA ALA A 23 11.73 3.18 -26.79
C ALA A 23 12.12 3.50 -28.23
N LEU A 24 13.34 4.00 -28.45
CA LEU A 24 13.92 4.15 -29.79
C LEU A 24 14.19 2.75 -30.38
N PRO A 25 13.88 2.52 -31.67
CA PRO A 25 14.59 3.18 -32.78
C PRO A 25 13.72 4.01 -33.75
N GLN A 26 14.32 5.05 -34.34
CA GLN A 26 13.78 5.80 -35.47
C GLN A 26 14.38 5.27 -36.78
N GLY A 27 13.59 4.68 -37.68
CA GLY A 27 14.09 4.36 -39.02
C GLY A 27 13.09 3.71 -39.98
N ASN A 28 13.54 3.49 -41.23
CA ASN A 28 12.82 3.03 -42.44
C ASN A 28 13.44 1.70 -42.99
N GLY A 29 14.01 0.84 -42.14
CA GLY A 29 14.85 -0.32 -42.53
C GLY A 29 14.26 -1.69 -42.17
N GLY A 30 14.80 -2.81 -42.69
CA GLY A 30 14.27 -4.17 -42.48
C GLY A 30 14.60 -4.86 -41.15
N GLY A 31 14.71 -4.11 -40.03
CA GLY A 31 15.15 -4.59 -38.71
C GLY A 31 14.46 -3.88 -37.53
N ALA A 32 15.17 -3.49 -36.46
CA ALA A 32 14.58 -2.73 -35.33
C ALA A 32 14.03 -1.37 -35.80
N ASP A 33 14.59 -0.87 -36.90
CA ASP A 33 14.17 0.31 -37.66
C ASP A 33 12.99 0.02 -38.61
N SER A 34 12.30 -1.12 -38.52
CA SER A 34 11.20 -1.49 -39.44
C SER A 34 9.84 -1.01 -38.98
N CYS A 35 9.72 -0.57 -37.74
CA CYS A 35 8.46 -0.07 -37.22
C CYS A 35 8.67 1.16 -36.34
N ARG A 36 7.83 2.15 -36.61
CA ARG A 36 7.78 3.38 -35.82
C ARG A 36 7.05 3.09 -34.52
N THR A 37 7.77 3.13 -33.41
CA THR A 37 7.16 3.05 -32.09
C THR A 37 6.57 4.40 -31.69
N GLU A 38 5.39 4.33 -31.09
CA GLU A 38 4.79 5.38 -30.29
C GLU A 38 5.27 5.33 -28.83
N PRO A 39 5.21 6.44 -28.08
CA PRO A 39 5.62 6.52 -26.68
C PRO A 39 4.94 5.44 -25.80
N LEU A 40 5.60 4.97 -24.75
CA LEU A 40 5.01 4.02 -23.82
C LEU A 40 3.98 4.70 -22.90
N THR A 41 2.75 4.86 -23.38
CA THR A 41 1.67 5.57 -22.67
C THR A 41 0.33 4.86 -22.82
N LYS A 42 -0.60 5.12 -21.90
CA LYS A 42 -1.99 4.63 -22.00
C LYS A 42 -2.65 5.06 -23.32
N ALA A 43 -2.37 6.27 -23.79
CA ALA A 43 -2.89 6.76 -25.07
C ALA A 43 -2.44 5.89 -26.25
N THR A 44 -1.17 5.48 -26.27
CA THR A 44 -0.62 4.55 -27.26
C THR A 44 -1.29 3.18 -27.19
N TRP A 45 -1.50 2.65 -25.98
CA TRP A 45 -2.20 1.37 -25.78
C TRP A 45 -3.60 1.39 -26.40
N THR A 46 -4.37 2.45 -26.14
CA THR A 46 -5.70 2.63 -26.72
C THR A 46 -5.65 2.85 -28.23
N SER A 47 -4.73 3.68 -28.72
CA SER A 47 -4.54 3.98 -30.15
C SER A 47 -4.28 2.71 -30.96
N LEU A 48 -3.40 1.85 -30.44
CA LEU A 48 -3.01 0.60 -31.08
C LEU A 48 -3.97 -0.56 -30.80
N LYS A 49 -5.06 -0.33 -30.06
CA LYS A 49 -6.08 -1.32 -29.73
C LYS A 49 -5.48 -2.60 -29.13
N VAL A 50 -4.54 -2.44 -28.20
CA VAL A 50 -3.82 -3.59 -27.62
C VAL A 50 -4.77 -4.51 -26.84
N ASP A 51 -5.83 -3.97 -26.22
CA ASP A 51 -6.87 -4.77 -25.55
C ASP A 51 -7.59 -5.70 -26.54
N ASP A 52 -8.01 -5.19 -27.70
CA ASP A 52 -8.66 -5.98 -28.75
C ASP A 52 -7.72 -7.07 -29.29
N PHE A 53 -6.44 -6.71 -29.47
CA PHE A 53 -5.39 -7.65 -29.88
C PHE A 53 -5.23 -8.81 -28.86
N LEU A 54 -5.15 -8.49 -27.57
CA LEU A 54 -5.01 -9.47 -26.50
C LEU A 54 -6.25 -10.36 -26.37
N ALA A 55 -7.44 -9.81 -26.57
CA ALA A 55 -8.69 -10.58 -26.59
C ALA A 55 -8.74 -11.56 -27.79
N ALA A 56 -8.21 -11.17 -28.95
CA ALA A 56 -8.15 -12.03 -30.14
C ALA A 56 -7.01 -13.05 -30.11
N ALA A 57 -5.99 -12.87 -29.25
CA ALA A 57 -4.79 -13.68 -29.24
C ALA A 57 -5.06 -15.14 -28.85
N GLU A 58 -6.04 -15.39 -27.97
CA GLU A 58 -6.39 -16.72 -27.45
C GLU A 58 -6.59 -17.76 -28.55
N ALA A 59 -7.28 -17.39 -29.64
CA ALA A 59 -7.62 -18.30 -30.73
C ALA A 59 -6.38 -18.93 -31.42
N ASN A 60 -5.20 -18.34 -31.23
CA ASN A 60 -3.96 -18.74 -31.88
C ASN A 60 -2.93 -19.32 -30.89
N LEU A 61 -3.30 -19.54 -29.62
CA LEU A 61 -2.37 -20.05 -28.61
C LEU A 61 -2.41 -21.58 -28.49
N THR A 62 -1.25 -22.21 -28.57
CA THR A 62 -1.10 -23.64 -28.24
C THR A 62 -1.21 -23.90 -26.74
N THR A 63 -0.70 -22.96 -25.94
CA THR A 63 -0.82 -22.95 -24.48
C THR A 63 -1.37 -21.59 -24.08
N ASN A 64 -2.53 -21.56 -23.44
CA ASN A 64 -3.17 -20.32 -23.05
C ASN A 64 -2.59 -19.81 -21.72
N ASN A 65 -1.42 -19.18 -21.77
CA ASN A 65 -0.79 -18.48 -20.66
C ASN A 65 0.25 -17.47 -21.19
N VAL A 66 0.93 -16.73 -20.30
CA VAL A 66 1.92 -15.71 -20.70
C VAL A 66 3.04 -16.30 -21.55
N GLN A 67 3.54 -17.48 -21.19
CA GLN A 67 4.62 -18.13 -21.93
C GLN A 67 4.17 -18.54 -23.34
N GLY A 68 2.96 -19.08 -23.48
CA GLY A 68 2.38 -19.45 -24.76
C GLY A 68 2.09 -18.23 -25.62
N LEU A 69 1.58 -17.14 -25.03
CA LEU A 69 1.43 -15.85 -25.69
C LEU A 69 2.76 -15.36 -26.23
N ALA A 70 3.78 -15.21 -25.39
CA ALA A 70 5.08 -14.71 -25.83
C ALA A 70 5.72 -15.61 -26.91
N SER A 71 5.57 -16.93 -26.80
CA SER A 71 6.05 -17.87 -27.82
C SER A 71 5.32 -17.69 -29.14
N SER A 72 3.99 -17.49 -29.13
CA SER A 72 3.20 -17.22 -30.35
C SER A 72 3.60 -15.90 -31.03
N LEU A 73 4.11 -14.96 -30.24
CA LEU A 73 4.58 -13.65 -30.70
C LEU A 73 6.05 -13.65 -31.16
N GLY A 74 6.74 -14.80 -31.13
CA GLY A 74 8.13 -14.92 -31.55
C GLY A 74 9.16 -14.68 -30.44
N ALA A 75 8.73 -14.60 -29.17
CA ALA A 75 9.60 -14.44 -28.01
C ALA A 75 9.54 -15.68 -27.07
N PRO A 76 9.98 -16.87 -27.52
CA PRO A 76 9.93 -18.09 -26.71
C PRO A 76 10.84 -18.06 -25.48
N ASN A 77 11.81 -17.14 -25.42
CA ASN A 77 12.72 -16.92 -24.31
C ASN A 77 12.20 -15.88 -23.28
N PHE A 78 10.96 -15.42 -23.41
CA PHE A 78 10.34 -14.45 -22.52
C PHE A 78 9.83 -15.12 -21.22
N PHE A 79 10.76 -15.46 -20.33
CA PHE A 79 10.44 -16.08 -19.04
C PHE A 79 10.32 -15.02 -17.94
N CYS A 80 9.09 -14.77 -17.47
CA CYS A 80 8.82 -13.92 -16.32
C CYS A 80 8.68 -14.79 -15.05
N GLY A 81 8.90 -14.19 -13.89
CA GLY A 81 8.83 -14.87 -12.61
C GLY A 81 9.47 -14.04 -11.49
N LEU A 82 9.25 -14.49 -10.25
CA LEU A 82 9.86 -13.84 -9.09
C LEU A 82 11.38 -13.97 -9.19
N ASP A 83 12.08 -12.86 -8.99
CA ASP A 83 13.53 -12.72 -9.15
C ASP A 83 14.04 -13.08 -10.57
N GLN A 84 13.14 -13.12 -11.57
CA GLN A 84 13.48 -13.28 -12.98
C GLN A 84 13.15 -11.99 -13.74
N PHE A 85 13.90 -11.70 -14.81
CA PHE A 85 13.64 -10.55 -15.67
C PHE A 85 13.32 -11.03 -17.08
N CYS A 86 12.04 -10.95 -17.46
CA CYS A 86 11.65 -11.11 -18.84
C CYS A 86 11.99 -9.84 -19.64
N ASN A 87 12.32 -10.03 -20.92
CA ASN A 87 12.72 -8.95 -21.81
C ASN A 87 12.00 -9.08 -23.15
N ALA A 88 11.15 -8.11 -23.46
CA ALA A 88 10.37 -8.05 -24.70
C ALA A 88 11.25 -7.78 -25.95
N GLY A 89 12.52 -7.44 -25.75
CA GLY A 89 13.46 -7.13 -26.81
C GLY A 89 13.17 -5.77 -27.45
N GLN A 90 13.68 -5.58 -28.66
CA GLN A 90 13.43 -4.38 -29.43
C GLN A 90 12.08 -4.47 -30.15
N PRO A 91 11.40 -3.34 -30.38
CA PRO A 91 10.19 -3.35 -31.19
C PRO A 91 10.50 -3.96 -32.57
N CYS A 92 9.63 -4.86 -33.03
CA CYS A 92 9.74 -5.60 -34.29
C CYS A 92 10.91 -6.58 -34.40
N LEU A 93 11.66 -6.80 -33.31
CA LEU A 93 12.71 -7.81 -33.21
C LEU A 93 12.76 -8.41 -31.78
N PRO A 94 12.19 -9.61 -31.55
CA PRO A 94 11.56 -10.53 -32.50
C PRO A 94 10.05 -10.30 -32.70
N VAL A 95 9.43 -9.40 -31.93
CA VAL A 95 7.96 -9.29 -31.84
C VAL A 95 7.44 -8.06 -32.56
N SER A 96 6.47 -8.23 -33.46
CA SER A 96 5.82 -7.13 -34.18
C SER A 96 4.82 -6.35 -33.31
N LEU A 97 4.50 -5.13 -33.75
CA LEU A 97 3.42 -4.34 -33.14
C LEU A 97 2.04 -4.92 -33.52
N PRO A 98 1.03 -4.88 -32.63
CA PRO A 98 1.05 -4.32 -31.26
C PRO A 98 1.57 -5.30 -30.18
N GLY A 99 1.86 -6.56 -30.51
CA GLY A 99 2.25 -7.59 -29.54
C GLY A 99 3.47 -7.23 -28.69
N TRP A 100 4.41 -6.46 -29.23
CA TRP A 100 5.55 -5.95 -28.45
C TRP A 100 5.12 -5.07 -27.28
N TYR A 101 4.11 -4.20 -27.45
CA TYR A 101 3.58 -3.36 -26.36
C TYR A 101 2.96 -4.22 -25.25
N ALA A 102 2.27 -5.31 -25.61
CA ALA A 102 1.76 -6.26 -24.63
C ALA A 102 2.91 -6.89 -23.82
N LEU A 103 3.96 -7.39 -24.48
CA LEU A 103 5.11 -7.98 -23.78
C LEU A 103 5.87 -6.97 -22.92
N VAL A 104 6.00 -5.71 -23.36
CA VAL A 104 6.58 -4.63 -22.54
C VAL A 104 5.75 -4.40 -21.27
N ALA A 105 4.43 -4.39 -21.38
CA ALA A 105 3.56 -4.22 -20.22
C ALA A 105 3.66 -5.40 -19.24
N ILE A 106 3.75 -6.65 -19.74
CA ILE A 106 4.01 -7.83 -18.91
C ILE A 106 5.37 -7.75 -18.22
N GLN A 107 6.40 -7.33 -18.96
CA GLN A 107 7.74 -7.11 -18.42
C GLN A 107 7.71 -6.08 -17.29
N ASN A 108 7.03 -4.95 -17.48
CA ASN A 108 6.92 -3.91 -16.46
C ASN A 108 6.14 -4.39 -15.22
N TYR A 109 5.08 -5.19 -15.40
CA TYR A 109 4.39 -5.84 -14.29
C TYR A 109 5.33 -6.77 -13.49
N ASN A 110 6.10 -7.60 -14.18
CA ASN A 110 7.07 -8.49 -13.54
C ASN A 110 8.17 -7.70 -12.80
N SER A 111 8.70 -6.64 -13.41
CA SER A 111 9.65 -5.72 -12.76
C SER A 111 9.05 -5.05 -11.52
N TYR A 112 7.78 -4.67 -11.56
CA TYR A 112 7.06 -4.13 -10.41
C TYR A 112 6.96 -5.17 -9.28
N MET A 113 6.57 -6.41 -9.58
CA MET A 113 6.48 -7.50 -8.59
C MET A 113 7.84 -7.85 -7.96
N ASN A 114 8.93 -7.79 -8.73
CA ASN A 114 10.27 -7.98 -8.19
C ASN A 114 10.75 -6.79 -7.35
N SER A 115 10.39 -5.57 -7.74
CA SER A 115 10.68 -4.37 -6.95
C SER A 115 9.92 -4.40 -5.62
N LEU A 116 8.67 -4.83 -5.64
CA LEU A 116 7.85 -5.10 -4.47
C LEU A 116 8.52 -6.12 -3.53
N ASN A 117 8.95 -7.24 -4.09
CA ASN A 117 9.64 -8.30 -3.35
C ASN A 117 10.89 -7.79 -2.62
N SER A 118 11.71 -7.00 -3.32
CA SER A 118 12.91 -6.37 -2.77
C SER A 118 12.59 -5.33 -1.69
N ALA A 119 11.58 -4.49 -1.94
CA ALA A 119 11.21 -3.42 -1.03
C ALA A 119 10.67 -3.94 0.31
N VAL A 120 9.92 -5.05 0.30
CA VAL A 120 9.45 -5.71 1.53
C VAL A 120 10.61 -6.28 2.35
N ASN A 121 11.60 -6.91 1.71
CA ASN A 121 12.81 -7.38 2.41
C ASN A 121 13.56 -6.24 3.12
N PHE A 122 13.72 -5.12 2.43
CA PHE A 122 14.34 -3.94 2.99
C PHE A 122 13.51 -3.39 4.16
N ALA A 123 12.21 -3.18 3.96
CA ALA A 123 11.33 -2.66 4.98
C ALA A 123 11.29 -3.53 6.23
N ALA A 124 11.22 -4.86 6.08
CA ALA A 124 11.24 -5.77 7.20
C ALA A 124 12.57 -5.76 7.98
N SER A 125 13.69 -5.50 7.30
CA SER A 125 14.98 -5.31 7.95
C SER A 125 14.98 -4.05 8.85
N ILE A 126 14.39 -2.95 8.36
CA ILE A 126 14.21 -1.72 9.15
C ILE A 126 13.22 -1.94 10.29
N MET A 127 12.06 -2.55 10.02
CA MET A 127 11.08 -2.87 11.05
C MET A 127 11.65 -3.78 12.13
N SER A 128 12.57 -4.71 11.79
CA SER A 128 13.27 -5.53 12.79
C SER A 128 14.12 -4.72 13.77
N LEU A 129 14.55 -3.54 13.38
CA LEU A 129 15.32 -2.61 14.21
C LEU A 129 14.40 -1.68 15.03
N GLU A 130 13.29 -1.24 14.45
CA GLU A 130 12.38 -0.26 15.09
C GLU A 130 11.30 -0.91 15.98
N MET A 131 10.88 -2.14 15.67
CA MET A 131 9.80 -2.83 16.38
C MET A 131 10.04 -2.97 17.89
N PRO A 132 11.26 -3.29 18.39
CA PRO A 132 11.50 -3.34 19.83
C PRO A 132 11.15 -2.03 20.54
N ALA A 133 11.42 -0.89 19.91
CA ALA A 133 11.05 0.42 20.46
C ALA A 133 9.53 0.65 20.41
N VAL A 134 8.88 0.29 19.29
CA VAL A 134 7.40 0.38 19.16
C VAL A 134 6.70 -0.42 20.24
N ILE A 135 7.15 -1.65 20.49
CA ILE A 135 6.55 -2.48 21.54
C ILE A 135 6.88 -1.90 22.92
N ALA A 136 8.12 -1.46 23.18
CA ALA A 136 8.47 -0.87 24.47
C ALA A 136 7.64 0.39 24.82
N ASP A 137 7.28 1.19 23.81
CA ASP A 137 6.55 2.44 23.99
C ASP A 137 5.03 2.27 24.04
N PHE A 138 4.47 1.36 23.21
CA PHE A 138 3.03 1.23 23.01
C PHE A 138 2.44 -0.09 23.47
N TRP A 139 3.23 -0.97 24.07
CA TRP A 139 2.69 -2.15 24.70
C TRP A 139 2.29 -1.83 26.14
N PRO A 140 1.11 -2.27 26.61
CA PRO A 140 0.71 -2.00 27.99
C PRO A 140 1.77 -2.59 28.94
N THR A 141 2.15 -1.83 29.97
CA THR A 141 2.95 -2.37 31.07
C THR A 141 2.19 -3.56 31.65
N PRO A 142 2.78 -4.77 31.67
CA PRO A 142 2.08 -5.96 32.11
C PRO A 142 1.61 -5.76 33.55
N VAL A 143 0.29 -5.60 33.72
CA VAL A 143 -0.35 -5.84 35.00
C VAL A 143 -0.56 -7.35 35.00
N ASP A 144 0.35 -8.04 35.68
CA ASP A 144 0.49 -9.50 35.77
C ASP A 144 1.42 -10.16 34.73
N ASP A 145 2.18 -11.13 35.23
CA ASP A 145 3.53 -11.53 34.80
C ASP A 145 3.60 -12.32 33.49
N VAL A 146 2.64 -12.17 32.55
CA VAL A 146 2.59 -13.04 31.38
C VAL A 146 1.90 -12.52 30.09
N THR A 147 2.57 -11.72 29.25
CA THR A 147 2.17 -11.38 27.85
C THR A 147 2.53 -12.48 26.80
N PRO A 148 1.61 -12.93 25.91
CA PRO A 148 1.89 -13.94 24.86
C PRO A 148 2.52 -13.37 23.57
N MET A 149 3.58 -14.01 23.05
CA MET A 149 4.28 -13.64 21.78
C MET A 149 3.45 -13.82 20.51
N LYS A 150 2.35 -14.58 20.54
CA LYS A 150 1.47 -14.74 19.38
C LYS A 150 0.79 -13.41 19.01
N ASP A 151 0.59 -12.52 19.98
CA ASP A 151 0.01 -11.20 19.73
C ASP A 151 1.06 -10.27 19.10
N VAL A 152 2.32 -10.38 19.51
CA VAL A 152 3.45 -9.69 18.87
C VAL A 152 3.68 -10.22 17.45
N TYR A 153 3.64 -11.53 17.24
CA TYR A 153 3.71 -12.17 15.92
C TYR A 153 2.56 -11.73 15.03
N SER A 154 1.32 -11.75 15.54
CA SER A 154 0.14 -11.32 14.81
C SER A 154 0.23 -9.83 14.49
N MET A 155 0.65 -8.98 15.43
CA MET A 155 0.83 -7.54 15.24
C MET A 155 1.90 -7.24 14.19
N ILE A 156 3.02 -7.95 14.23
CA ILE A 156 4.09 -7.87 13.24
C ILE A 156 3.58 -8.32 11.87
N THR A 157 2.90 -9.47 11.81
CA THR A 157 2.38 -10.02 10.54
C THR A 157 1.29 -9.14 9.94
N LEU A 158 0.43 -8.57 10.78
CA LEU A 158 -0.59 -7.58 10.43
C LEU A 158 0.03 -6.23 10.01
N GLY A 159 1.11 -5.80 10.64
CA GLY A 159 1.90 -4.64 10.20
C GLY A 159 2.53 -4.88 8.82
N LEU A 160 3.06 -6.10 8.61
CA LEU A 160 3.65 -6.53 7.33
C LEU A 160 2.62 -6.82 6.24
N SER A 161 1.33 -6.94 6.60
CA SER A 161 0.23 -7.12 5.65
C SER A 161 -0.13 -5.84 4.88
N VAL A 162 0.59 -4.74 5.09
CA VAL A 162 0.54 -3.60 4.17
C VAL A 162 1.25 -4.02 2.87
N VAL A 163 0.49 -4.43 1.84
CA VAL A 163 1.07 -4.58 0.49
C VAL A 163 1.01 -3.24 -0.22
N PRO A 164 2.15 -2.67 -0.62
CA PRO A 164 2.20 -1.41 -1.31
C PRO A 164 1.74 -1.55 -2.79
N PHE A 165 0.44 -1.65 -3.02
CA PHE A 165 -0.13 -1.51 -4.35
C PHE A 165 -0.35 -0.04 -4.73
N THR A 166 0.49 0.48 -5.62
CA THR A 166 0.47 1.86 -6.14
C THR A 166 -0.06 1.90 -7.57
N GLY A 167 -0.45 3.11 -8.00
CA GLY A 167 -0.83 3.38 -9.38
C GLY A 167 -1.98 2.49 -9.84
N ALA A 168 -1.78 1.77 -10.95
CA ALA A 168 -2.74 0.81 -11.47
C ALA A 168 -3.21 -0.24 -10.46
N MET A 169 -2.27 -0.73 -9.64
CA MET A 169 -2.48 -1.81 -8.69
C MET A 169 -3.27 -1.35 -7.46
N ALA A 170 -3.35 -0.04 -7.19
CA ALA A 170 -4.21 0.48 -6.13
C ALA A 170 -5.70 0.19 -6.38
N LYS A 171 -6.07 -0.19 -7.62
CA LYS A 171 -7.41 -0.70 -7.94
C LYS A 171 -7.47 -2.18 -7.56
N ALA A 172 -8.41 -2.56 -6.69
CA ALA A 172 -8.57 -3.94 -6.24
C ALA A 172 -8.69 -4.98 -7.37
N ALA A 173 -9.22 -4.57 -8.53
CA ALA A 173 -9.34 -5.41 -9.72
C ALA A 173 -7.99 -5.78 -10.36
N ALA A 174 -6.94 -4.99 -10.13
CA ALA A 174 -5.59 -5.21 -10.66
C ALA A 174 -4.70 -6.01 -9.70
N VAL A 175 -5.16 -6.28 -8.47
CA VAL A 175 -4.40 -7.10 -7.53
C VAL A 175 -4.82 -8.56 -7.67
N PRO A 176 -3.88 -9.50 -7.88
CA PRO A 176 -4.23 -10.90 -7.96
C PRO A 176 -4.88 -11.38 -6.65
N LYS A 177 -5.97 -12.15 -6.79
CA LYS A 177 -6.76 -12.69 -5.67
C LYS A 177 -5.94 -13.45 -4.64
N ALA A 178 -4.84 -14.09 -5.04
CA ALA A 178 -3.96 -14.80 -4.12
C ALA A 178 -3.30 -13.85 -3.11
N VAL A 179 -2.88 -12.64 -3.54
CA VAL A 179 -2.36 -11.61 -2.61
C VAL A 179 -3.47 -11.08 -1.74
N VAL A 180 -4.64 -10.77 -2.31
CA VAL A 180 -5.81 -10.32 -1.54
C VAL A 180 -6.23 -11.36 -0.49
N SER A 181 -6.22 -12.65 -0.84
CA SER A 181 -6.56 -13.75 0.07
C SER A 181 -5.51 -13.93 1.16
N PHE A 182 -4.23 -13.76 0.84
CA PHE A 182 -3.17 -13.76 1.84
C PHE A 182 -3.38 -12.59 2.80
N LEU A 183 -3.58 -11.38 2.28
CA LEU A 183 -3.82 -10.18 3.07
C LEU A 183 -5.03 -10.31 3.98
N SER A 184 -6.22 -10.54 3.43
CA SER A 184 -7.44 -10.75 4.22
C SER A 184 -7.32 -11.89 5.23
N GLY A 185 -6.54 -12.93 4.93
CA GLY A 185 -6.22 -14.01 5.87
C GLY A 185 -5.36 -13.56 7.05
N GLN A 186 -4.38 -12.68 6.80
CA GLN A 186 -3.52 -12.10 7.83
C GLN A 186 -4.21 -10.98 8.61
N LEU A 187 -5.21 -10.31 8.03
CA LEU A 187 -5.95 -9.18 8.60
C LEU A 187 -6.94 -9.53 9.72
N LYS A 188 -7.10 -10.81 10.04
CA LYS A 188 -7.99 -11.24 11.13
C LYS A 188 -7.42 -10.78 12.48
N PRO A 189 -8.26 -10.21 13.38
CA PRO A 189 -7.81 -9.84 14.71
C PRO A 189 -7.18 -11.04 15.42
N PRO A 190 -6.09 -10.86 16.17
CA PRO A 190 -5.45 -11.94 16.90
C PRO A 190 -6.46 -12.64 17.81
N VAL A 191 -6.56 -13.97 17.68
CA VAL A 191 -7.35 -14.78 18.61
C VAL A 191 -6.59 -14.86 19.93
N PRO A 192 -7.18 -14.44 21.08
CA PRO A 192 -6.48 -14.41 22.37
C PRO A 192 -6.00 -15.81 22.78
N PRO A 193 -4.70 -16.01 23.00
CA PRO A 193 -4.19 -17.30 23.46
C PRO A 193 -3.36 -17.21 24.76
N ASN A 194 -3.38 -18.29 25.54
CA ASN A 194 -2.61 -18.45 26.78
C ASN A 194 -1.08 -18.60 26.55
N LEU A 195 -0.30 -17.70 27.19
CA LEU A 195 1.04 -17.77 27.86
C LEU A 195 2.09 -18.80 27.34
N PHE A 196 3.40 -18.58 27.09
CA PHE A 196 4.39 -17.52 27.41
C PHE A 196 5.76 -17.82 26.74
N VAL A 197 6.44 -16.91 26.00
CA VAL A 197 7.91 -16.94 25.64
C VAL A 197 8.41 -15.50 25.29
N LYS A 198 9.74 -15.28 25.25
CA LYS A 198 10.51 -14.02 25.31
C LYS A 198 10.60 -13.17 24.03
N TRP A 199 10.67 -11.85 24.25
CA TRP A 199 11.09 -10.73 23.37
C TRP A 199 12.26 -10.97 22.38
N SER A 200 13.04 -12.05 22.53
CA SER A 200 14.18 -12.38 21.66
C SER A 200 13.81 -12.88 20.26
N ASP A 201 12.55 -13.28 20.02
CA ASP A 201 12.11 -13.84 18.74
C ASP A 201 11.33 -12.86 17.84
N VAL A 202 11.38 -11.55 18.11
CA VAL A 202 10.80 -10.52 17.21
C VAL A 202 11.40 -10.64 15.80
N GLY A 203 12.72 -10.81 15.69
CA GLY A 203 13.37 -11.03 14.40
C GLY A 203 12.95 -12.33 13.70
N VAL A 204 12.68 -13.39 14.46
CA VAL A 204 12.16 -14.67 13.91
C VAL A 204 10.73 -14.49 13.42
N SER A 205 9.91 -13.74 14.15
CA SER A 205 8.52 -13.44 13.82
C SER A 205 8.41 -12.59 12.55
N ILE A 206 9.22 -11.54 12.45
CA ILE A 206 9.32 -10.70 11.24
C ILE A 206 9.82 -11.55 10.07
N SER A 207 10.86 -12.36 10.27
CA SER A 207 11.40 -13.23 9.21
C SER A 207 10.37 -14.24 8.70
N SER A 208 9.53 -14.80 9.57
CA SER A 208 8.47 -15.74 9.18
C SER A 208 7.36 -15.03 8.39
N ALA A 209 6.87 -13.90 8.89
CA ALA A 209 5.85 -13.11 8.22
C ALA A 209 6.33 -12.59 6.85
N VAL A 210 7.60 -12.20 6.74
CA VAL A 210 8.25 -11.87 5.46
C VAL A 210 8.25 -13.07 4.53
N LYS A 211 8.64 -14.27 5.00
CA LYS A 211 8.61 -15.48 4.17
C LYS A 211 7.21 -15.81 3.65
N ASP A 212 6.20 -15.70 4.50
CA ASP A 212 4.81 -15.93 4.12
C ASP A 212 4.36 -14.93 3.05
N TYR A 213 4.78 -13.68 3.19
CA TYR A 213 4.54 -12.62 2.21
C TYR A 213 5.27 -12.87 0.88
N HIS A 214 6.54 -13.30 0.91
CA HIS A 214 7.29 -13.74 -0.29
C HIS A 214 6.55 -14.86 -1.01
N ALA A 215 6.07 -15.85 -0.25
CA ALA A 215 5.30 -16.95 -0.81
C ALA A 215 4.01 -16.44 -1.47
N ALA A 216 3.31 -15.48 -0.85
CA ALA A 216 2.12 -14.87 -1.43
C ALA A 216 2.39 -14.13 -2.75
N ILE A 217 3.47 -13.32 -2.82
CA ILE A 217 3.90 -12.66 -4.07
C ILE A 217 4.29 -13.70 -5.12
N ALA A 218 5.11 -14.67 -4.75
CA ALA A 218 5.59 -15.72 -5.66
C ALA A 218 4.41 -16.50 -6.26
N ASN A 219 3.49 -16.95 -5.41
CA ASN A 219 2.31 -17.70 -5.82
C ASN A 219 1.40 -16.82 -6.69
N SER A 220 1.16 -15.58 -6.29
CA SER A 220 0.37 -14.62 -7.07
C SER A 220 0.92 -14.39 -8.47
N LEU A 221 2.22 -14.10 -8.57
CA LEU A 221 2.88 -13.87 -9.85
C LEU A 221 2.83 -15.16 -10.69
N LYS A 222 3.12 -16.31 -10.08
CA LYS A 222 3.03 -17.61 -10.75
C LYS A 222 1.61 -17.91 -11.25
N ASP A 223 0.58 -17.68 -10.43
CA ASP A 223 -0.82 -17.90 -10.79
C ASP A 223 -1.21 -16.99 -11.96
N THR A 224 -0.80 -15.71 -11.91
CA THR A 224 -1.06 -14.76 -12.99
C THR A 224 -0.40 -15.17 -14.30
N LEU A 225 0.87 -15.58 -14.25
CA LEU A 225 1.64 -15.95 -15.43
C LEU A 225 1.16 -17.26 -16.07
N ASN A 226 0.58 -18.17 -15.27
CA ASN A 226 0.12 -19.48 -15.71
C ASN A 226 -1.38 -19.55 -15.99
N ALA A 227 -2.17 -18.57 -15.56
CA ALA A 227 -3.60 -18.48 -15.87
C ALA A 227 -3.81 -18.26 -17.37
N GLU A 228 -5.02 -18.60 -17.83
CA GLU A 228 -5.51 -18.21 -19.15
C GLU A 228 -5.41 -16.69 -19.30
N ILE A 229 -4.88 -16.22 -20.43
CA ILE A 229 -4.53 -14.79 -20.55
C ILE A 229 -5.75 -13.89 -20.37
N GLN A 230 -6.93 -14.34 -20.79
CA GLN A 230 -8.20 -13.64 -20.68
C GLN A 230 -9.01 -13.92 -19.40
N ASP A 231 -8.51 -14.74 -18.47
CA ASP A 231 -9.24 -14.96 -17.21
C ASP A 231 -9.47 -13.62 -16.52
N ALA A 232 -10.74 -13.33 -16.20
CA ALA A 232 -11.15 -12.02 -15.71
C ALA A 232 -10.60 -11.69 -14.31
N THR A 233 -9.95 -12.63 -13.64
CA THR A 233 -9.59 -12.53 -12.22
C THR A 233 -8.13 -12.87 -11.92
N SER A 234 -7.51 -13.73 -12.70
CA SER A 234 -6.09 -14.11 -12.59
C SER A 234 -5.35 -13.95 -13.90
N GLY A 235 -6.04 -13.75 -15.02
CA GLY A 235 -5.43 -13.61 -16.34
C GLY A 235 -4.69 -12.30 -16.49
N ILE A 236 -3.54 -12.33 -17.16
CA ILE A 236 -2.70 -11.16 -17.36
C ILE A 236 -3.44 -10.01 -18.06
N ASN A 237 -4.41 -10.28 -18.95
CA ASN A 237 -5.16 -9.25 -19.66
C ASN A 237 -5.96 -8.35 -18.70
N SER A 238 -6.49 -8.91 -17.61
CA SER A 238 -7.20 -8.14 -16.59
C SER A 238 -6.31 -7.08 -15.92
N LEU A 239 -5.00 -7.33 -15.86
CA LEU A 239 -4.01 -6.44 -15.26
C LEU A 239 -3.49 -5.38 -16.23
N LEU A 240 -3.40 -5.72 -17.51
CA LEU A 240 -2.84 -4.82 -18.53
C LEU A 240 -3.87 -3.86 -19.13
N VAL A 241 -5.15 -4.09 -18.89
CA VAL A 241 -6.28 -3.38 -19.52
C VAL A 241 -6.07 -1.86 -19.52
N GLY A 242 -6.27 -1.21 -20.67
CA GLY A 242 -6.09 0.23 -20.79
C GLY A 242 -4.63 0.72 -20.63
N GLY A 243 -3.65 -0.18 -20.69
CA GLY A 243 -2.22 0.15 -20.70
C GLY A 243 -1.66 0.52 -19.34
N GLU A 244 -2.26 0.02 -18.26
CA GLU A 244 -1.88 0.28 -16.87
C GLU A 244 -0.39 0.02 -16.57
N PHE A 245 0.24 -0.93 -17.26
CA PHE A 245 1.66 -1.26 -17.13
C PHE A 245 2.53 -0.86 -18.33
N LEU A 246 1.99 -0.16 -19.33
CA LEU A 246 2.74 0.08 -20.56
C LEU A 246 3.91 1.06 -20.38
N GLY A 247 3.70 2.13 -19.61
CA GLY A 247 4.69 3.20 -19.39
C GLY A 247 5.23 3.25 -17.97
N VAL A 248 6.05 4.27 -17.67
CA VAL A 248 6.50 4.61 -16.30
C VAL A 248 5.37 5.17 -15.42
N ALA A 249 4.10 4.89 -15.73
CA ALA A 249 2.93 5.44 -15.04
C ALA A 249 2.82 4.99 -13.57
N GLN A 250 3.74 4.15 -13.12
CA GLN A 250 4.04 3.90 -11.72
C GLN A 250 5.05 4.99 -11.28
N ASN A 251 4.53 6.16 -10.92
CA ASN A 251 5.27 7.40 -10.62
C ASN A 251 6.04 7.33 -9.28
N PHE A 252 6.74 6.23 -9.01
CA PHE A 252 7.54 6.01 -7.80
C PHE A 252 8.85 5.33 -8.18
N THR A 253 9.93 5.84 -7.61
CA THR A 253 11.20 5.14 -7.64
C THR A 253 11.16 3.95 -6.68
N GLN A 254 12.11 3.02 -6.83
CA GLN A 254 12.30 1.95 -5.85
C GLN A 254 12.50 2.51 -4.42
N ALA A 255 13.11 3.69 -4.29
CA ALA A 255 13.31 4.37 -3.01
C ALA A 255 11.99 4.88 -2.42
N ASP A 256 11.12 5.49 -3.23
CA ASP A 256 9.80 5.94 -2.77
C ASP A 256 8.93 4.77 -2.32
N MET A 257 9.00 3.65 -3.05
CA MET A 257 8.32 2.42 -2.69
C MET A 257 8.80 1.88 -1.34
N GLN A 258 10.12 1.82 -1.13
CA GLN A 258 10.71 1.38 0.15
C GLN A 258 10.28 2.28 1.31
N ALA A 259 10.39 3.60 1.15
CA ALA A 259 10.05 4.57 2.20
C ALA A 259 8.58 4.45 2.62
N ASN A 260 7.68 4.39 1.64
CA ASN A 260 6.25 4.29 1.89
C ASN A 260 5.85 2.97 2.57
N ILE A 261 6.48 1.85 2.20
CA ILE A 261 6.25 0.57 2.88
C ILE A 261 6.67 0.65 4.34
N ILE A 262 7.88 1.17 4.59
CA ILE A 262 8.41 1.31 5.97
C ILE A 262 7.46 2.16 6.80
N GLU A 263 7.06 3.32 6.29
CA GLU A 263 6.20 4.24 7.01
C GLU A 263 4.82 3.63 7.29
N SER A 264 4.22 2.97 6.28
CA SER A 264 2.92 2.33 6.44
C SER A 264 2.96 1.14 7.41
N MET A 265 4.01 0.32 7.36
CA MET A 265 4.23 -0.75 8.33
C MET A 265 4.36 -0.19 9.75
N LYS A 266 5.15 0.88 9.93
CA LYS A 266 5.33 1.57 11.21
C LYS A 266 4.00 2.09 11.77
N LEU A 267 3.24 2.84 10.96
CA LEU A 267 1.93 3.37 11.33
C LEU A 267 0.97 2.24 11.76
N ARG A 268 0.90 1.18 10.96
CA ARG A 268 0.00 0.05 11.23
C ARG A 268 0.40 -0.70 12.49
N SER A 269 1.69 -0.92 12.73
CA SER A 269 2.18 -1.59 13.94
C SER A 269 1.86 -0.81 15.21
N ILE A 270 2.00 0.53 15.18
CA ILE A 270 1.62 1.38 16.31
C ILE A 270 0.10 1.32 16.53
N ALA A 271 -0.69 1.46 15.46
CA ALA A 271 -2.16 1.37 15.56
C ALA A 271 -2.63 0.02 16.14
N LEU A 272 -2.02 -1.09 15.75
CA LEU A 272 -2.35 -2.42 16.28
C LEU A 272 -1.95 -2.58 17.75
N ALA A 273 -0.80 -2.03 18.18
CA ALA A 273 -0.41 -2.02 19.59
C ALA A 273 -1.44 -1.26 20.43
N LEU A 274 -1.92 -0.12 19.93
CA LEU A 274 -2.96 0.67 20.55
C LEU A 274 -4.33 -0.07 20.57
N GLN A 275 -4.69 -0.79 19.52
CA GLN A 275 -5.87 -1.66 19.53
C GLN A 275 -5.76 -2.74 20.62
N GLY A 276 -4.57 -3.31 20.83
CA GLY A 276 -4.31 -4.26 21.92
C GLY A 276 -4.51 -3.65 23.32
N GLN A 277 -4.31 -2.33 23.45
CA GLN A 277 -4.63 -1.57 24.66
C GLN A 277 -6.09 -1.10 24.74
N LYS A 278 -6.93 -1.49 23.77
CA LYS A 278 -8.31 -1.01 23.62
C LYS A 278 -8.40 0.52 23.47
N ALA A 279 -7.37 1.11 22.86
CA ALA A 279 -7.39 2.53 22.53
C ALA A 279 -8.41 2.81 21.44
N PHE A 280 -9.06 3.97 21.53
CA PHE A 280 -10.05 4.41 20.55
C PHE A 280 -9.94 5.92 20.33
N ILE A 281 -10.50 6.36 19.20
CA ILE A 281 -10.69 7.78 18.91
C ILE A 281 -12.07 8.20 19.37
N TYR A 282 -12.11 9.12 20.33
CA TYR A 282 -13.33 9.86 20.65
C TYR A 282 -13.52 10.98 19.63
N ARG A 283 -14.73 11.07 19.07
CA ARG A 283 -15.13 12.09 18.10
C ARG A 283 -16.38 12.82 18.58
N GLY A 284 -16.28 14.14 18.71
CA GLY A 284 -17.39 15.01 19.10
C GLY A 284 -17.48 16.27 18.23
N GLU A 285 -18.67 16.87 18.18
CA GLU A 285 -18.89 18.18 17.56
C GLU A 285 -18.40 19.31 18.48
N GLY A 286 -17.84 20.35 17.86
CA GLY A 286 -17.18 21.46 18.52
C GLY A 286 -15.68 21.23 18.71
N CYS A 287 -14.96 22.32 18.95
CA CYS A 287 -13.55 22.31 19.31
C CYS A 287 -13.36 23.04 20.64
N PHE A 288 -12.97 22.30 21.68
CA PHE A 288 -12.80 22.78 23.05
C PHE A 288 -11.33 22.64 23.46
N ASN A 289 -10.64 23.78 23.51
CA ASN A 289 -9.22 23.95 23.83
C ASN A 289 -8.24 23.37 22.78
N SER A 290 -7.51 24.33 22.19
CA SER A 290 -6.61 24.22 21.05
C SER A 290 -5.47 23.22 21.22
N ASN A 291 -5.28 22.36 20.22
CA ASN A 291 -4.06 21.84 19.55
C ASN A 291 -2.68 21.72 20.26
N ASN A 292 -2.50 22.18 21.50
CA ASN A 292 -1.26 22.08 22.27
C ASN A 292 -1.08 20.66 22.84
N ASP A 293 -2.18 20.00 23.22
CA ASP A 293 -2.12 18.63 23.72
C ASP A 293 -1.96 17.66 22.57
N ALA A 294 -0.96 16.77 22.65
CA ALA A 294 -0.67 15.81 21.59
C ALA A 294 -1.85 14.88 21.28
N SER A 295 -2.69 14.56 22.28
CA SER A 295 -3.83 13.65 22.15
C SER A 295 -5.07 14.28 21.53
N LYS A 296 -5.08 15.59 21.28
CA LYS A 296 -6.25 16.32 20.76
C LYS A 296 -5.96 16.97 19.42
N PHE A 297 -6.96 16.91 18.55
CA PHE A 297 -6.92 17.56 17.25
C PHE A 297 -8.29 18.07 16.85
N CYS A 298 -8.34 19.30 16.36
CA CYS A 298 -9.56 19.88 15.81
C CYS A 298 -9.44 20.05 14.30
N ALA A 299 -10.47 19.64 13.57
CA ALA A 299 -10.58 19.86 12.14
C ALA A 299 -12.00 20.27 11.75
N THR A 300 -12.11 21.08 10.69
CA THR A 300 -13.40 21.38 10.08
C THR A 300 -13.71 20.32 9.03
N VAL A 301 -14.78 19.56 9.24
CA VAL A 301 -15.26 18.53 8.31
C VAL A 301 -16.65 18.91 7.83
N ASN A 302 -16.81 19.09 6.51
CA ASN A 302 -18.09 19.50 5.89
C ASN A 302 -18.71 20.78 6.51
N GLY A 303 -17.87 21.72 6.96
CA GLY A 303 -18.32 22.97 7.59
C GLY A 303 -18.68 22.86 9.07
N VAL A 304 -18.52 21.69 9.68
CA VAL A 304 -18.71 21.47 11.13
C VAL A 304 -17.35 21.30 11.80
N GLU A 305 -17.14 21.98 12.93
CA GLU A 305 -15.93 21.77 13.74
C GLU A 305 -16.05 20.44 14.49
N MET A 306 -15.05 19.59 14.31
CA MET A 306 -14.95 18.28 14.95
C MET A 306 -13.69 18.22 15.81
N GLN A 307 -13.81 17.61 16.98
CA GLN A 307 -12.70 17.30 17.86
C GLN A 307 -12.47 15.79 17.90
N TYR A 308 -11.20 15.43 17.84
CA TYR A 308 -10.69 14.06 17.91
C TYR A 308 -9.77 13.92 19.10
N GLU A 309 -9.96 12.85 19.88
CA GLU A 309 -9.12 12.55 21.05
C GLU A 309 -8.69 11.09 21.10
N LEU A 310 -7.42 10.85 21.41
CA LEU A 310 -6.93 9.50 21.73
C LEU A 310 -7.25 9.16 23.19
N ARG A 311 -8.01 8.08 23.40
CA ARG A 311 -8.42 7.61 24.73
C ARG A 311 -8.19 6.13 24.95
N ILE A 312 -7.97 5.75 26.20
CA ILE A 312 -8.03 4.37 26.70
C ILE A 312 -8.91 4.41 27.95
N GLY A 313 -10.01 3.63 27.94
CA GLY A 313 -11.07 3.80 28.92
C GLY A 313 -11.63 5.23 28.91
N ASP A 314 -11.80 5.82 30.10
CA ASP A 314 -12.26 7.21 30.24
C ASP A 314 -11.12 8.24 30.21
N GLU A 315 -9.86 7.80 30.16
CA GLU A 315 -8.68 8.67 30.26
C GLU A 315 -8.16 9.13 28.89
N GLU A 316 -7.79 10.41 28.81
CA GLU A 316 -7.05 10.98 27.68
C GLU A 316 -5.58 10.55 27.74
N ARG A 317 -5.04 10.03 26.64
CA ARG A 317 -3.68 9.48 26.59
C ARG A 317 -2.69 10.45 25.96
N VAL A 318 -2.47 11.58 26.65
CA VAL A 318 -1.53 12.63 26.23
C VAL A 318 -0.09 12.09 26.15
N ASP A 319 0.30 11.25 27.11
CA ASP A 319 1.60 10.59 27.20
C ASP A 319 1.92 9.77 25.94
N ILE A 320 0.99 8.89 25.53
CA ILE A 320 1.12 8.07 24.33
C ILE A 320 1.15 8.96 23.09
N ALA A 321 0.23 9.91 22.99
CA ALA A 321 0.14 10.78 21.83
C ALA A 321 1.40 11.62 21.64
N GLN A 322 2.05 12.05 22.73
CA GLN A 322 3.31 12.79 22.66
C GLN A 322 4.43 11.91 22.09
N ILE A 323 4.49 10.63 22.47
CA ILE A 323 5.46 9.68 21.90
C ILE A 323 5.22 9.51 20.39
N ILE A 324 3.96 9.36 19.96
CA ILE A 324 3.57 9.24 18.54
C ILE A 324 4.08 10.44 17.73
N VAL A 325 3.89 11.66 18.25
CA VAL A 325 4.30 12.91 17.59
C VAL A 325 5.82 13.10 17.64
N ASP A 326 6.43 13.08 18.84
CA ASP A 326 7.81 13.51 19.03
C ASP A 326 8.83 12.45 18.61
N LYS A 327 8.58 11.18 18.93
CA LYS A 327 9.53 10.10 18.66
C LYS A 327 9.33 9.50 17.26
N TYR A 328 8.08 9.31 16.85
CA TYR A 328 7.75 8.64 15.59
C TYR A 328 7.44 9.59 14.43
N GLY A 329 7.29 10.88 14.71
CA GLY A 329 7.05 11.93 13.71
C GLY A 329 5.67 11.83 13.05
N ILE A 330 4.70 11.17 13.69
CA ILE A 330 3.38 10.94 13.10
C ILE A 330 2.48 12.13 13.40
N SER A 331 1.88 12.70 12.35
CA SER A 331 1.02 13.88 12.49
C SER A 331 -0.32 13.55 13.14
N LYS A 332 -0.90 14.53 13.84
CA LYS A 332 -2.20 14.41 14.51
C LYS A 332 -3.33 14.10 13.55
N GLU A 333 -3.28 14.65 12.34
CA GLU A 333 -4.18 14.34 11.24
C GLU A 333 -4.20 12.83 10.96
N THR A 334 -3.03 12.20 10.91
CA THR A 334 -2.91 10.77 10.57
C THR A 334 -3.50 9.88 11.65
N PHE A 335 -3.14 10.08 12.93
CA PHE A 335 -3.54 9.14 13.99
C PHE A 335 -4.84 9.50 14.72
N LEU A 336 -5.29 10.76 14.68
CA LEU A 336 -6.54 11.20 15.33
C LEU A 336 -7.69 11.34 14.33
N GLN A 337 -7.47 12.01 13.18
CA GLN A 337 -8.52 12.22 12.19
C GLN A 337 -8.64 11.05 11.19
N GLY A 338 -7.52 10.44 10.82
CA GLY A 338 -7.44 9.30 9.88
C GLY A 338 -8.43 8.17 10.20
N PRO A 339 -8.44 7.61 11.42
CA PRO A 339 -9.39 6.55 11.81
C PRO A 339 -10.86 6.92 11.56
N SER A 340 -11.23 8.16 11.89
CA SER A 340 -12.59 8.69 11.68
C SER A 340 -12.95 8.80 10.21
N THR A 341 -11.99 9.21 9.37
CA THR A 341 -12.18 9.29 7.92
C THR A 341 -12.39 7.90 7.33
N CYS A 342 -11.57 6.92 7.74
CA CYS A 342 -11.74 5.53 7.33
C CYS A 342 -13.11 4.96 7.75
N PHE A 343 -13.52 5.20 9.00
CA PHE A 343 -14.83 4.78 9.47
C PHE A 343 -15.97 5.44 8.68
N ASP A 344 -15.85 6.73 8.35
CA ASP A 344 -16.91 7.42 7.62
C ASP A 344 -17.05 6.96 6.17
N GLU A 345 -15.95 6.60 5.51
CA GLU A 345 -15.95 6.08 4.14
C GLU A 345 -16.59 4.69 4.05
N HIS A 346 -16.37 3.83 5.06
CA HIS A 346 -16.75 2.42 4.98
C HIS A 346 -17.91 2.02 5.91
N LYS A 347 -18.22 2.83 6.92
CA LYS A 347 -19.24 2.59 7.95
C LYS A 347 -19.03 1.28 8.73
N VAL A 348 -17.78 0.83 8.85
CA VAL A 348 -17.39 -0.40 9.56
C VAL A 348 -16.26 -0.08 10.52
N GLN A 349 -16.41 -0.46 11.79
CA GLN A 349 -15.35 -0.32 12.80
C GLN A 349 -14.13 -1.16 12.41
N LEU A 350 -12.93 -0.60 12.60
CA LEU A 350 -11.67 -1.26 12.24
C LEU A 350 -11.65 -1.77 10.79
N PHE A 351 -12.36 -1.09 9.88
CA PHE A 351 -12.35 -1.43 8.47
C PHE A 351 -10.91 -1.57 7.99
N THR A 352 -10.57 -2.77 7.54
CA THR A 352 -9.26 -3.00 6.95
C THR A 352 -9.47 -3.31 5.48
N PRO A 353 -8.99 -2.44 4.57
CA PRO A 353 -9.16 -2.68 3.16
C PRO A 353 -8.45 -3.97 2.76
N ASP A 354 -9.06 -4.70 1.82
CA ASP A 354 -8.51 -5.92 1.22
C ASP A 354 -7.10 -5.71 0.65
N ILE A 355 -6.78 -4.46 0.29
CA ILE A 355 -5.50 -3.96 -0.18
C ILE A 355 -5.21 -2.64 0.53
N LEU A 356 -4.15 -2.59 1.32
CA LEU A 356 -3.71 -1.35 1.95
C LEU A 356 -2.97 -0.49 0.93
N PRO A 357 -3.36 0.79 0.73
CA PRO A 357 -2.65 1.66 -0.19
C PRO A 357 -1.24 1.96 0.32
N VAL A 358 -0.30 2.17 -0.61
CA VAL A 358 1.11 2.50 -0.32
C VAL A 358 1.25 3.85 0.35
N ASN A 359 0.28 4.73 0.13
CA ASN A 359 0.34 6.10 0.60
C ASN A 359 0.16 6.12 2.13
N PRO A 360 1.19 6.43 2.93
CA PRO A 360 1.10 6.46 4.40
C PRO A 360 0.06 7.47 4.91
N GLY A 361 -0.33 8.46 4.10
CA GLY A 361 -1.41 9.39 4.41
C GLY A 361 -2.82 8.86 4.13
N ALA A 362 -2.99 7.59 3.75
CA ALA A 362 -4.31 7.02 3.50
C ALA A 362 -5.08 6.81 4.82
N PRO A 363 -6.38 7.15 4.87
CA PRO A 363 -7.19 7.17 6.10
C PRO A 363 -7.19 5.87 6.94
N CYS A 364 -7.04 4.71 6.31
CA CYS A 364 -7.18 3.40 6.96
C CYS A 364 -5.87 2.75 7.42
N ILE A 365 -4.70 3.39 7.19
CA ILE A 365 -3.41 2.81 7.59
C ILE A 365 -3.25 2.81 9.11
N PHE A 366 -3.47 3.97 9.72
CA PHE A 366 -3.56 4.10 11.17
C PHE A 366 -5.03 3.98 11.57
N ASN A 367 -5.49 2.76 11.85
CA ASN A 367 -6.90 2.51 12.15
C ASN A 367 -7.09 2.20 13.64
N LEU A 368 -8.03 2.89 14.27
CA LEU A 368 -8.48 2.68 15.63
C LEU A 368 -10.01 2.73 15.63
N PRO A 369 -10.69 2.08 16.59
CA PRO A 369 -12.14 2.20 16.70
C PRO A 369 -12.53 3.66 16.94
N VAL A 370 -13.67 4.07 16.37
CA VAL A 370 -14.15 5.45 16.43
C VAL A 370 -15.43 5.49 17.23
N CYS A 371 -15.36 6.15 18.39
CA CYS A 371 -16.49 6.37 19.27
C CYS A 371 -17.07 7.75 19.01
N THR A 372 -18.30 7.80 18.51
CA THR A 372 -19.00 9.06 18.25
C THR A 372 -19.86 9.45 19.43
N PHE A 373 -19.77 10.70 19.89
CA PHE A 373 -20.57 11.16 21.01
C PHE A 373 -21.57 12.22 20.59
N ASN A 374 -22.81 12.04 21.06
CA ASN A 374 -23.85 13.05 21.02
C ASN A 374 -24.40 13.21 22.44
N ALA A 375 -24.23 14.40 23.02
CA ALA A 375 -24.64 14.73 24.38
C ALA A 375 -26.16 14.62 24.61
N GLU A 376 -26.96 14.77 23.55
CA GLU A 376 -28.41 14.67 23.61
C GLU A 376 -28.89 13.22 23.74
N THR A 377 -28.11 12.27 23.23
CA THR A 377 -28.50 10.84 23.16
C THR A 377 -28.07 10.05 24.39
N PHE A 378 -27.06 10.52 25.14
CA PHE A 378 -26.40 9.72 26.19
C PHE A 378 -26.15 10.47 27.51
N PRO A 379 -27.20 10.99 28.19
CA PRO A 379 -27.03 11.67 29.46
C PRO A 379 -26.62 10.71 30.59
N GLY A 380 -25.64 11.11 31.40
CA GLY A 380 -25.27 10.45 32.66
C GLY A 380 -24.38 9.20 32.55
N ARG A 381 -23.78 8.95 31.39
CA ARG A 381 -22.85 7.83 31.15
C ARG A 381 -21.42 8.30 30.98
N THR A 382 -20.44 7.46 31.33
CA THR A 382 -19.04 7.72 31.01
C THR A 382 -18.79 7.57 29.52
N ILE A 383 -17.63 8.03 29.02
CA ILE A 383 -17.30 7.93 27.61
C ILE A 383 -17.14 6.47 27.23
N GLN A 384 -16.45 5.68 28.06
CA GLN A 384 -16.27 4.24 27.85
C GLN A 384 -17.62 3.51 27.74
N GLU A 385 -18.58 3.82 28.62
CA GLU A 385 -19.93 3.23 28.57
C GLU A 385 -20.64 3.54 27.24
N ASN A 386 -20.49 4.75 26.72
CA ASN A 386 -21.08 5.14 25.44
C ASN A 386 -20.42 4.48 24.23
N CYS A 387 -19.11 4.23 24.29
CA CYS A 387 -18.41 3.51 23.25
C CYS A 387 -18.80 2.02 23.23
N ARG A 388 -19.03 1.40 24.39
CA ARG A 388 -19.54 0.00 24.45
C ARG A 388 -20.91 -0.16 23.80
N LEU A 389 -21.76 0.86 23.85
CA LEU A 389 -23.08 0.85 23.18
C LEU A 389 -22.98 0.96 21.65
N GLN A 390 -21.81 1.32 21.13
CA GLN A 390 -21.50 1.33 19.70
C GLN A 390 -20.75 0.06 19.28
N ASP A 391 -20.83 -1.01 20.08
CA ASP A 391 -20.15 -2.29 19.89
C ASP A 391 -18.62 -2.17 19.79
N ILE A 392 -18.04 -1.17 20.47
CA ILE A 392 -16.59 -0.98 20.55
C ILE A 392 -16.05 -1.69 21.79
N ASP A 393 -15.02 -2.53 21.60
CA ASP A 393 -14.28 -3.14 22.70
C ASP A 393 -13.32 -2.12 23.34
N VAL A 394 -13.79 -1.46 24.41
CA VAL A 394 -13.09 -0.40 25.17
C VAL A 394 -12.90 -0.71 26.65
#